data_AF-A0A8J2HFD8-F1
#
_entry.id   AF-A0A8J2HFD8-F1
#
_cell.length_a   1.000
_cell.length_b   1.000
_cell.length_c   1.000
_cell.angle_alpha   90.00
_cell.angle_beta   90.00
_cell.angle_gamma   90.00
#
_symmetry.space_group_name_H-M   'P 1'
#
loop_
_entity.id
_entity.type
_entity.pdbx_description
1 polymer ?
#
loop_
_entity_poly.entity_id
_entity_poly.type
_entity_poly.pdbx_seq_one_letter_code
_entity_poly.pdbx_strand_id
1 'polypeptide(L)'
;MVMTTLILGIGVGLFVILTLWLSAALIFAVSFRIDKKIGAIAIIVAVIITIVLVSVPRSSEYPSSFQEKPYDQLFVWRVILLTVLVGSSLIALFGYVKYELMDFKKPQRINTEFVSKVMNSKVPVIVNFHAEWCDPCKILTPKLEKLIGPMENLNLAIVDVERNPELVHTFEVKAVPAVIAVSNGLVIDKFIGLVDANMIDNLIKKLTESTSNTHNYPKI
;
A
#
# COMPACT_ATOMS: atom_id res chain seq x y z
N MET A 1 -8.14 53.43 -14.36
CA MET A 1 -7.66 52.46 -15.38
C MET A 1 -7.20 51.21 -14.65
N VAL A 2 -8.15 50.35 -14.25
CA VAL A 2 -7.87 49.13 -13.48
C VAL A 2 -7.53 48.04 -14.49
N MET A 3 -6.27 47.64 -14.49
CA MET A 3 -5.70 46.63 -15.35
C MET A 3 -6.41 45.30 -15.06
N THR A 4 -7.16 44.80 -16.04
CA THR A 4 -7.86 43.52 -15.99
C THR A 4 -6.86 42.41 -15.74
N THR A 5 -6.91 41.80 -14.55
CA THR A 5 -6.16 40.59 -14.19
C THR A 5 -6.88 39.36 -14.75
N LEU A 6 -7.06 39.35 -16.07
CA LEU A 6 -7.61 38.23 -16.84
C LEU A 6 -6.52 37.79 -17.82
N ILE A 7 -5.93 36.63 -17.57
CA ILE A 7 -5.09 35.95 -18.55
C ILE A 7 -6.01 34.90 -19.19
N LEU A 8 -6.28 35.02 -20.50
CA LEU A 8 -7.11 34.08 -21.28
C LEU A 8 -8.59 33.97 -20.83
N GLY A 9 -9.19 35.03 -20.27
CA GLY A 9 -10.61 35.03 -19.85
C GLY A 9 -10.91 34.19 -18.61
N ILE A 10 -9.87 33.62 -18.00
CA ILE A 10 -9.92 32.87 -16.75
C ILE A 10 -9.30 33.76 -15.67
N GLY A 11 -10.03 34.00 -14.58
CA GLY A 11 -9.50 34.79 -13.48
C GLY A 11 -8.17 34.20 -12.99
N VAL A 12 -7.17 35.04 -12.70
CA VAL A 12 -5.81 34.62 -12.31
C VAL A 12 -5.83 33.57 -11.18
N GLY A 13 -6.81 33.61 -10.29
CA GLY A 13 -6.99 32.59 -9.25
C GLY A 13 -7.28 31.18 -9.77
N LEU A 14 -8.13 31.02 -10.79
CA LEU A 14 -8.43 29.70 -11.36
C LEU A 14 -7.24 29.16 -12.15
N PHE A 15 -6.51 30.03 -12.85
CA PHE A 15 -5.29 29.67 -13.55
C PHE A 15 -4.22 29.13 -12.59
N VAL A 16 -3.99 29.82 -11.46
CA VAL A 16 -3.04 29.36 -10.43
C VAL A 16 -3.46 28.00 -9.86
N ILE A 17 -4.75 27.79 -9.57
CA ILE A 17 -5.24 26.49 -9.07
C ILE A 17 -4.99 25.38 -10.10
N LEU A 18 -5.33 25.58 -11.36
CA LEU A 18 -5.13 24.56 -12.41
C LEU A 18 -3.66 24.21 -12.60
N THR A 19 -2.77 25.21 -12.62
CA THR A 19 -1.32 24.95 -12.74
C THR A 19 -0.76 24.20 -11.54
N LEU A 20 -1.23 24.50 -10.33
CA LEU A 20 -0.84 23.81 -9.10
C LEU A 20 -1.29 22.34 -9.13
N TRP A 21 -2.52 22.08 -9.57
CA TRP A 21 -3.06 20.73 -9.75
C TRP A 21 -2.32 19.92 -10.82
N LEU A 22 -1.97 20.53 -11.95
CA LEU A 22 -1.20 19.89 -13.02
C LEU A 22 0.20 19.49 -12.53
N SER A 23 0.85 20.37 -11.77
CA SER A 23 2.18 20.11 -11.20
C SER A 23 2.17 19.00 -10.15
N ALA A 24 1.15 18.98 -9.27
CA ALA A 24 0.97 17.92 -8.28
C ALA A 24 0.70 16.55 -8.94
N ALA A 25 -0.12 16.51 -10.00
CA ALA A 25 -0.39 15.28 -10.75
C ALA A 25 0.88 14.73 -11.45
N LEU A 26 1.71 15.62 -12.01
CA LEU A 26 2.98 15.24 -12.62
C LEU A 26 3.96 14.66 -11.58
N ILE A 27 4.09 15.33 -10.41
CA ILE A 27 4.92 14.85 -9.30
C ILE A 27 4.42 13.49 -8.80
N PHE A 28 3.11 13.31 -8.67
CA PHE A 28 2.52 12.02 -8.29
C PHE A 28 2.86 10.91 -9.30
N ALA A 29 2.71 11.17 -10.59
CA ALA A 29 3.01 10.20 -11.65
C ALA A 29 4.50 9.81 -11.67
N VAL A 30 5.40 10.77 -11.45
CA VAL A 30 6.85 10.52 -11.35
C VAL A 30 7.18 9.79 -10.07
N SER A 31 6.58 10.18 -8.95
CA SER A 31 6.86 9.59 -7.64
C SER A 31 6.36 8.16 -7.50
N PHE A 32 5.25 7.80 -8.18
CA PHE A 32 4.77 6.42 -8.28
C PHE A 32 5.79 5.47 -8.94
N ARG A 33 6.73 5.99 -9.73
CA ARG A 33 7.79 5.18 -10.36
C ARG A 33 9.04 4.99 -9.50
N ILE A 34 9.27 5.82 -8.48
CA ILE A 34 10.58 5.90 -7.81
C ILE A 34 10.49 5.53 -6.33
N ASP A 35 9.47 5.97 -5.59
CA ASP A 35 9.27 5.57 -4.19
C ASP A 35 7.85 5.90 -3.71
N LYS A 36 7.10 4.88 -3.25
CA LYS A 36 5.66 4.97 -2.93
C LYS A 36 5.33 6.00 -1.83
N LYS A 37 6.29 6.34 -0.97
CA LYS A 37 6.11 7.25 0.18
C LYS A 37 6.07 8.73 -0.22
N ILE A 38 6.79 9.12 -1.26
CA ILE A 38 6.97 10.53 -1.64
C ILE A 38 5.71 11.06 -2.34
N GLY A 39 5.01 10.21 -3.10
CA GLY A 39 3.79 10.58 -3.82
C GLY A 39 2.63 10.91 -2.89
N ALA A 40 2.51 10.19 -1.77
CA ALA A 40 1.50 10.45 -0.75
C ALA A 40 1.69 11.82 -0.07
N ILE A 41 2.94 12.17 0.27
CA ILE A 41 3.27 13.44 0.90
C ILE A 41 2.96 14.61 -0.05
N ALA A 42 3.28 14.48 -1.34
CA ALA A 42 3.01 15.50 -2.34
C ALA A 42 1.50 15.79 -2.51
N ILE A 43 0.66 14.75 -2.49
CA ILE A 43 -0.81 14.91 -2.56
C ILE A 43 -1.34 15.62 -1.32
N ILE A 44 -0.92 15.21 -0.13
CA ILE A 44 -1.38 15.81 1.13
C ILE A 44 -1.06 17.31 1.17
N VAL A 45 0.16 17.69 0.75
CA VAL A 45 0.58 19.09 0.70
C VAL A 45 -0.27 19.90 -0.31
N ALA A 46 -0.55 19.35 -1.49
CA ALA A 46 -1.38 20.02 -2.49
C ALA A 46 -2.84 20.23 -2.01
N VAL A 47 -3.39 19.27 -1.28
CA VAL A 47 -4.73 19.36 -0.67
C VAL A 47 -4.75 20.48 0.38
N ILE A 48 -3.76 20.53 1.27
CA ILE A 48 -3.66 21.58 2.32
C ILE A 48 -3.57 22.97 1.68
N ILE A 49 -2.71 23.15 0.67
CA ILE A 49 -2.57 24.44 -0.02
C ILE A 49 -3.89 24.86 -0.69
N THR A 50 -4.61 23.91 -1.28
CA THR A 50 -5.91 24.17 -1.92
C THR A 50 -6.95 24.62 -0.89
N ILE A 51 -7.02 23.94 0.27
CA ILE A 51 -7.91 24.32 1.37
C ILE A 51 -7.58 25.75 1.83
N VAL A 52 -6.31 26.07 2.07
CA VAL A 52 -5.88 27.41 2.48
C VAL A 52 -6.30 28.46 1.44
N LEU A 53 -6.04 28.23 0.15
CA LEU A 53 -6.42 29.16 -0.92
C LEU A 53 -7.92 29.37 -1.04
N VAL A 54 -8.73 28.35 -0.76
CA VAL A 54 -10.19 28.45 -0.76
C VAL A 54 -10.72 29.14 0.50
N SER A 55 -10.04 28.96 1.64
CA SER A 55 -10.42 29.53 2.93
C SER A 55 -10.04 31.00 3.11
N VAL A 56 -9.13 31.56 2.29
CA VAL A 56 -8.80 32.99 2.36
C VAL A 56 -10.00 33.82 1.85
N PRO A 57 -10.66 34.62 2.72
CA PRO A 57 -11.77 35.47 2.30
C PRO A 57 -11.24 36.60 1.41
N ARG A 58 -11.80 36.71 0.20
CA ARG A 58 -11.50 37.82 -0.70
C ARG A 58 -12.34 39.02 -0.26
N SER A 59 -11.70 40.17 -0.03
CA SER A 59 -12.36 41.40 0.41
C SER A 59 -13.58 41.71 -0.44
N SER A 60 -14.69 41.96 0.23
CA SER A 60 -15.99 42.30 -0.35
C SER A 60 -15.91 43.64 -1.09
N GLU A 61 -16.17 43.63 -2.38
CA GLU A 61 -16.68 44.80 -3.07
C GLU A 61 -18.22 44.75 -3.03
N TYR A 62 -18.83 45.70 -2.32
CA TYR A 62 -20.28 45.97 -2.29
C TYR A 62 -20.46 47.51 -2.37
N PRO A 63 -21.62 48.09 -2.78
CA PRO A 63 -22.94 47.53 -3.15
C PRO A 63 -23.48 47.93 -4.54
N SER A 64 -24.53 47.25 -5.03
CA SER A 64 -25.83 47.91 -5.28
C SER A 64 -27.01 46.95 -5.50
N SER A 65 -27.99 47.07 -4.59
CA SER A 65 -29.45 46.78 -4.69
C SER A 65 -29.97 45.37 -5.01
N PHE A 66 -30.63 44.79 -4.00
CA PHE A 66 -31.86 43.97 -4.02
C PHE A 66 -32.07 43.02 -5.22
N GLN A 67 -31.58 41.79 -5.12
CA GLN A 67 -32.41 40.59 -5.31
C GLN A 67 -31.80 39.42 -4.53
N GLU A 68 -32.62 38.82 -3.66
CA GLU A 68 -32.27 37.65 -2.86
C GLU A 68 -31.87 36.46 -3.73
N LYS A 69 -30.61 36.04 -3.63
CA LYS A 69 -30.26 34.61 -3.72
C LYS A 69 -29.27 34.32 -2.60
N PRO A 70 -29.58 33.36 -1.70
CA PRO A 70 -28.80 33.15 -0.48
C PRO A 70 -27.40 32.55 -0.72
N TYR A 71 -27.05 32.24 -1.98
CA TYR A 71 -25.75 31.70 -2.36
C TYR A 71 -25.33 32.20 -3.74
N ASP A 72 -24.13 32.78 -3.85
CA ASP A 72 -23.52 33.11 -5.13
C ASP A 72 -23.23 31.82 -5.92
N GLN A 73 -23.54 31.82 -7.22
CA GLN A 73 -23.37 30.64 -8.09
C GLN A 73 -21.92 30.09 -8.10
N LEU A 74 -20.95 30.97 -7.83
CA LEU A 74 -19.54 30.63 -7.67
C LEU A 74 -19.22 29.89 -6.37
N PHE A 75 -19.97 30.15 -5.29
CA PHE A 75 -19.83 29.46 -4.01
C PHE A 75 -20.30 28.00 -4.11
N VAL A 76 -21.43 27.78 -4.79
CA VAL A 76 -21.97 26.43 -5.04
C VAL A 76 -20.97 25.58 -5.82
N TRP A 77 -20.34 26.13 -6.86
CA TRP A 77 -19.34 25.41 -7.64
C TRP A 77 -18.08 25.06 -6.83
N ARG A 78 -17.66 25.92 -5.90
CA ARG A 78 -16.52 25.65 -5.00
C ARG A 78 -16.81 24.52 -4.02
N VAL A 79 -18.01 24.47 -3.47
CA VAL A 79 -18.43 23.39 -2.55
C VAL A 79 -18.50 22.05 -3.30
N ILE A 80 -19.03 22.02 -4.52
CA ILE A 80 -19.07 20.82 -5.36
C ILE A 80 -17.66 20.33 -5.70
N LEU A 81 -16.74 21.24 -6.03
CA LEU A 81 -15.38 20.88 -6.38
C LEU A 81 -14.63 20.31 -5.16
N LEU A 82 -14.84 20.87 -3.96
CA LEU A 82 -14.27 20.35 -2.73
C LEU A 82 -14.81 18.96 -2.36
N THR A 83 -16.11 18.70 -2.52
CA THR A 83 -16.68 17.39 -2.19
C THR A 83 -16.17 16.28 -3.13
N VAL A 84 -16.03 16.57 -4.43
CA VAL A 84 -15.45 15.64 -5.40
C VAL A 84 -13.99 15.32 -5.07
N LEU A 85 -13.23 16.33 -4.64
CA LEU A 85 -11.81 16.22 -4.31
C LEU A 85 -11.60 15.38 -3.03
N VAL A 86 -12.43 15.59 -2.01
CA VAL A 86 -12.45 14.76 -0.80
C VAL A 86 -12.84 13.31 -1.14
N GLY A 87 -13.86 13.12 -1.98
CA GLY A 87 -14.29 11.79 -2.43
C GLY A 87 -13.18 11.03 -3.18
N SER A 88 -12.49 11.70 -4.11
CA SER A 88 -11.38 11.11 -4.86
C SER A 88 -10.19 10.73 -3.94
N SER A 89 -9.90 11.57 -2.94
CA SER A 89 -8.84 11.30 -1.96
C SER A 89 -9.16 10.09 -1.07
N LEU A 90 -10.42 9.92 -0.66
CA LEU A 90 -10.87 8.75 0.11
C LEU A 90 -10.79 7.45 -0.70
N ILE A 91 -11.13 7.49 -1.99
CA ILE A 91 -11.03 6.32 -2.89
C ILE A 91 -9.56 5.94 -3.11
N ALA A 92 -8.67 6.92 -3.27
CA ALA A 92 -7.23 6.68 -3.39
C ALA A 92 -6.64 6.08 -2.10
N LEU A 93 -7.08 6.55 -0.93
CA LEU A 93 -6.68 6.00 0.37
C LEU A 93 -7.11 4.54 0.52
N PHE A 94 -8.36 4.21 0.17
CA PHE A 94 -8.86 2.84 0.19
C PHE A 94 -8.12 1.92 -0.80
N GLY A 95 -7.80 2.45 -1.99
CA GLY A 95 -6.99 1.76 -2.98
C GLY A 95 -5.58 1.48 -2.46
N TYR A 96 -4.95 2.44 -1.78
CA TYR A 96 -3.60 2.32 -1.22
C TYR A 96 -3.53 1.24 -0.14
N VAL A 97 -4.45 1.25 0.83
CA VAL A 97 -4.50 0.24 1.91
C VAL A 97 -4.68 -1.17 1.34
N LYS A 98 -5.55 -1.33 0.34
CA LYS A 98 -5.77 -2.62 -0.34
C LYS A 98 -4.56 -3.08 -1.14
N TYR A 99 -3.80 -2.14 -1.72
CA TYR A 99 -2.62 -2.44 -2.54
C TYR A 99 -1.39 -2.79 -1.69
N GLU A 100 -1.24 -2.21 -0.50
CA GLU A 100 -0.15 -2.53 0.43
C GLU A 100 -0.26 -3.97 0.98
N LEU A 101 -1.48 -4.45 1.21
CA LEU A 101 -1.76 -5.86 1.53
C LEU A 101 -1.46 -6.81 0.35
N MET A 102 -1.61 -6.34 -0.89
CA MET A 102 -1.33 -7.12 -2.10
C MET A 102 0.14 -7.08 -2.55
N ASP A 103 0.95 -6.17 -2.00
CA ASP A 103 2.38 -6.03 -2.35
C ASP A 103 3.23 -7.19 -1.84
N PHE A 104 2.68 -8.06 -0.98
CA PHE A 104 3.27 -9.34 -0.58
C PHE A 104 3.32 -10.39 -1.72
N LYS A 105 2.70 -10.12 -2.88
CA LYS A 105 2.59 -11.07 -3.99
C LYS A 105 3.71 -10.98 -5.04
N LYS A 106 4.70 -10.09 -4.89
CA LYS A 106 5.78 -9.99 -5.88
C LYS A 106 6.94 -10.93 -5.54
N PRO A 107 7.50 -11.65 -6.52
CA PRO A 107 8.62 -12.54 -6.30
C PRO A 107 9.86 -11.73 -5.92
N GLN A 108 10.40 -12.04 -4.74
CA GLN A 108 11.36 -11.23 -4.02
C GLN A 108 12.78 -11.77 -4.23
N ARG A 109 13.51 -11.16 -5.16
CA ARG A 109 14.98 -11.34 -5.31
C ARG A 109 15.67 -11.04 -4.00
N ILE A 110 16.73 -11.78 -3.65
CA ILE A 110 17.55 -11.39 -2.50
C ILE A 110 17.89 -9.92 -2.62
N ASN A 111 17.36 -9.23 -1.63
CA ASN A 111 17.52 -7.85 -1.36
C ASN A 111 17.14 -7.74 0.12
N THR A 112 17.80 -6.85 0.85
CA THR A 112 17.53 -6.43 2.24
C THR A 112 16.08 -6.57 2.74
N GLU A 113 15.12 -6.43 1.85
CA GLU A 113 13.70 -6.65 2.05
C GLU A 113 13.29 -8.08 2.51
N PHE A 114 13.89 -9.17 2.02
CA PHE A 114 13.55 -10.53 2.52
C PHE A 114 13.97 -10.68 3.98
N VAL A 115 15.20 -10.26 4.30
CA VAL A 115 15.72 -10.30 5.68
C VAL A 115 14.86 -9.43 6.59
N SER A 116 14.49 -8.23 6.16
CA SER A 116 13.68 -7.34 7.00
C SER A 116 12.23 -7.82 7.18
N LYS A 117 11.60 -8.37 6.13
CA LYS A 117 10.20 -8.83 6.19
C LYS A 117 10.01 -10.24 6.73
N VAL A 118 10.99 -11.13 6.59
CA VAL A 118 10.90 -12.54 7.01
C VAL A 118 11.71 -12.80 8.26
N MET A 119 13.03 -12.52 8.21
CA MET A 119 13.92 -12.85 9.33
C MET A 119 13.73 -11.92 10.53
N ASN A 120 13.51 -10.63 10.28
CA ASN A 120 13.30 -9.62 11.32
C ASN A 120 11.80 -9.34 11.58
N SER A 121 10.91 -10.21 11.11
CA SER A 121 9.47 -10.06 11.34
C SER A 121 9.14 -10.18 12.83
N LYS A 122 8.22 -9.32 13.30
CA LYS A 122 7.68 -9.39 14.67
C LYS A 122 6.68 -10.55 14.84
N VAL A 123 6.09 -11.02 13.75
CA VAL A 123 5.17 -12.15 13.72
C VAL A 123 5.81 -13.32 12.97
N PRO A 124 5.47 -14.57 13.28
CA PRO A 124 5.96 -15.71 12.51
C PRO A 124 5.60 -15.57 11.02
N VAL A 125 6.44 -16.12 10.15
CA VAL A 125 6.29 -16.03 8.70
C VAL A 125 6.40 -17.43 8.10
N ILE A 126 5.41 -17.81 7.29
CA ILE A 126 5.48 -18.99 6.44
C ILE A 126 6.02 -18.57 5.09
N VAL A 127 7.11 -19.21 4.64
CA VAL A 127 7.73 -19.00 3.34
C VAL A 127 7.39 -20.16 2.42
N ASN A 128 6.65 -19.90 1.35
CA ASN A 128 6.27 -20.87 0.34
C ASN A 128 7.18 -20.73 -0.89
N PHE A 129 8.06 -21.71 -1.09
CA PHE A 129 8.90 -21.83 -2.28
C PHE A 129 8.12 -22.55 -3.38
N HIS A 130 7.91 -21.87 -4.50
CA HIS A 130 7.13 -22.36 -5.65
C HIS A 130 7.87 -22.13 -6.97
N ALA A 131 7.36 -22.76 -8.03
CA ALA A 131 7.76 -22.52 -9.41
C ALA A 131 6.53 -22.52 -10.32
N GLU A 132 6.59 -21.86 -11.48
CA GLU A 132 5.48 -21.83 -12.44
C GLU A 132 5.20 -23.21 -13.07
N TRP A 133 6.27 -24.01 -13.25
CA TRP A 133 6.19 -25.38 -13.76
C TRP A 133 5.73 -26.42 -12.72
N CYS A 134 5.54 -26.02 -11.46
CA CYS A 134 5.15 -26.91 -10.39
C CYS A 134 3.62 -27.01 -10.27
N ASP A 135 3.03 -28.08 -10.79
CA ASP A 135 1.58 -28.29 -10.72
C ASP A 135 1.02 -28.42 -9.29
N PRO A 136 1.65 -29.17 -8.36
CA PRO A 136 1.20 -29.19 -6.96
C PRO A 136 1.22 -27.80 -6.30
N CYS A 137 2.16 -26.94 -6.69
CA CYS A 137 2.28 -25.58 -6.16
C CYS A 137 1.08 -24.70 -6.54
N LYS A 138 0.47 -24.92 -7.71
CA LYS A 138 -0.71 -24.18 -8.18
C LYS A 138 -1.94 -24.39 -7.31
N ILE A 139 -2.01 -25.52 -6.60
CA ILE A 139 -3.08 -25.83 -5.65
C ILE A 139 -2.72 -25.31 -4.25
N LEU A 140 -1.46 -25.53 -3.84
CA LEU A 140 -0.98 -25.18 -2.51
C LEU A 140 -0.96 -23.67 -2.26
N THR A 141 -0.42 -22.90 -3.20
CA THR A 141 -0.22 -21.45 -3.08
C THR A 141 -1.53 -20.70 -2.79
N PRO A 142 -2.61 -20.84 -3.59
CA PRO A 142 -3.88 -20.15 -3.31
C PRO A 142 -4.54 -20.64 -2.01
N LYS A 143 -4.30 -21.89 -1.60
CA LYS A 143 -4.79 -22.38 -0.30
C LYS A 143 -4.10 -21.67 0.86
N LEU A 144 -2.77 -21.53 0.81
CA LEU A 144 -2.01 -20.76 1.80
C LEU A 144 -2.43 -19.30 1.83
N GLU A 145 -2.59 -18.65 0.66
CA GLU A 145 -3.08 -17.27 0.57
C GLU A 145 -4.46 -17.13 1.25
N LYS A 146 -5.37 -18.08 1.04
CA LYS A 146 -6.72 -18.04 1.64
C LYS A 146 -6.72 -18.26 3.14
N LEU A 147 -5.87 -19.15 3.65
CA LEU A 147 -5.80 -19.46 5.08
C LEU A 147 -5.09 -18.35 5.86
N ILE A 148 -3.97 -17.85 5.33
CA ILE A 148 -3.07 -16.94 6.05
C ILE A 148 -3.37 -15.47 5.75
N GLY A 149 -3.86 -15.15 4.55
CA GLY A 149 -4.20 -13.78 4.16
C GLY A 149 -5.06 -12.98 5.16
N PRO A 150 -6.05 -13.56 5.86
CA PRO A 150 -6.84 -12.84 6.86
C PRO A 150 -6.22 -12.81 8.27
N MET A 151 -5.08 -13.45 8.52
CA MET A 151 -4.46 -13.51 9.85
C MET A 151 -3.51 -12.31 10.08
N GLU A 152 -3.60 -11.67 11.25
CA GLU A 152 -2.68 -10.58 11.64
C GLU A 152 -1.45 -11.07 12.41
N ASN A 153 -1.55 -12.25 13.03
CA ASN A 153 -0.50 -12.86 13.86
C ASN A 153 0.39 -13.83 13.08
N LEU A 154 0.20 -13.97 11.77
CA LEU A 154 0.98 -14.87 10.91
C LEU A 154 1.06 -14.29 9.50
N ASN A 155 2.27 -14.20 8.95
CA ASN A 155 2.48 -13.71 7.59
C ASN A 155 2.80 -14.85 6.61
N LEU A 156 2.52 -14.60 5.32
CA LEU A 156 2.89 -15.48 4.22
C LEU A 156 3.83 -14.74 3.26
N ALA A 157 4.96 -15.36 2.96
CA ALA A 157 5.89 -14.94 1.92
C ALA A 157 5.92 -15.99 0.80
N ILE A 158 5.81 -15.55 -0.45
CA ILE A 158 5.82 -16.44 -1.63
C ILE A 158 7.12 -16.18 -2.39
N VAL A 159 7.91 -17.24 -2.60
CA VAL A 159 9.24 -17.17 -3.20
C VAL A 159 9.29 -18.05 -4.45
N ASP A 160 9.54 -17.42 -5.58
CA ASP A 160 9.80 -18.10 -6.86
C ASP A 160 11.24 -18.65 -6.85
N VAL A 161 11.41 -19.97 -6.99
CA VAL A 161 12.73 -20.62 -6.95
C VAL A 161 13.62 -20.30 -8.15
N GLU A 162 13.03 -19.95 -9.31
CA GLU A 162 13.77 -19.63 -10.53
C GLU A 162 14.33 -18.21 -10.46
N ARG A 163 13.61 -17.29 -9.79
CA ARG A 163 14.05 -15.90 -9.63
C ARG A 163 15.01 -15.69 -8.46
N ASN A 164 14.99 -16.59 -7.48
CA ASN A 164 15.67 -16.44 -6.18
C ASN A 164 16.54 -17.68 -5.83
N PRO A 165 17.45 -18.13 -6.70
CA PRO A 165 18.24 -19.34 -6.48
C PRO A 165 19.08 -19.29 -5.20
N GLU A 166 19.53 -18.10 -4.80
CA GLU A 166 20.31 -17.91 -3.59
C GLU A 166 19.52 -18.21 -2.29
N LEU A 167 18.21 -17.94 -2.26
CA LEU A 167 17.34 -18.34 -1.14
C LEU A 167 17.14 -19.85 -1.13
N VAL A 168 16.99 -20.46 -2.31
CA VAL A 168 16.89 -21.91 -2.47
C VAL A 168 18.13 -22.59 -1.88
N HIS A 169 19.32 -22.05 -2.16
CA HIS A 169 20.56 -22.54 -1.55
C HIS A 169 20.63 -22.31 -0.04
N THR A 170 20.34 -21.09 0.41
CA THR A 170 20.43 -20.71 1.84
C THR A 170 19.50 -21.54 2.72
N PHE A 171 18.28 -21.77 2.24
CA PHE A 171 17.28 -22.56 2.95
C PHE A 171 17.33 -24.04 2.56
N GLU A 172 18.32 -24.49 1.79
CA GLU A 172 18.49 -25.88 1.34
C GLU A 172 17.20 -26.49 0.76
N VAL A 173 16.51 -25.75 -0.11
CA VAL A 173 15.30 -26.21 -0.79
C VAL A 173 15.69 -27.11 -1.97
N LYS A 174 15.46 -28.41 -1.84
CA LYS A 174 15.88 -29.41 -2.85
C LYS A 174 14.79 -29.74 -3.88
N ALA A 175 13.53 -29.46 -3.56
CA ALA A 175 12.38 -29.69 -4.42
C ALA A 175 11.25 -28.71 -4.06
N VAL A 176 10.38 -28.43 -5.03
CA VAL A 176 9.14 -27.69 -4.82
C VAL A 176 7.93 -28.64 -4.91
N PRO A 177 6.82 -28.37 -4.19
CA PRO A 177 6.65 -27.27 -3.24
C PRO A 177 7.52 -27.45 -1.99
N ALA A 178 7.92 -26.33 -1.38
CA ALA A 178 8.54 -26.36 -0.06
C ALA A 178 7.99 -25.21 0.79
N VAL A 179 7.71 -25.52 2.06
CA VAL A 179 7.11 -24.59 3.02
C VAL A 179 8.01 -24.54 4.24
N ILE A 180 8.46 -23.33 4.59
CA ILE A 180 9.37 -23.10 5.71
C ILE A 180 8.71 -22.14 6.68
N ALA A 181 8.71 -22.48 7.97
CA ALA A 181 8.24 -21.59 9.02
C ALA A 181 9.42 -20.89 9.69
N VAL A 182 9.38 -19.57 9.73
CA VAL A 182 10.38 -18.71 10.36
C VAL A 182 9.73 -17.94 11.50
N SER A 183 10.37 -17.90 12.66
CA SER A 183 9.97 -17.07 13.79
C SER A 183 11.20 -16.54 14.53
N ASN A 184 11.20 -15.27 14.88
CA ASN A 184 12.34 -14.61 15.55
C ASN A 184 13.69 -14.83 14.82
N GLY A 185 13.69 -14.82 13.49
CA GLY A 185 14.89 -15.05 12.68
C GLY A 185 15.40 -16.48 12.66
N LEU A 186 14.65 -17.44 13.22
CA LEU A 186 15.02 -18.86 13.25
C LEU A 186 14.01 -19.68 12.45
N VAL A 187 14.51 -20.72 11.77
CA VAL A 187 13.66 -21.72 11.11
C VAL A 187 13.10 -22.66 12.18
N ILE A 188 11.78 -22.63 12.36
CA ILE A 188 11.07 -23.44 13.37
C ILE A 188 10.63 -24.79 12.79
N ASP A 189 10.28 -24.80 11.50
CA ASP A 189 9.82 -26.00 10.82
C ASP A 189 10.07 -25.90 9.31
N LYS A 190 10.18 -27.04 8.64
CA LYS A 190 10.47 -27.10 7.20
C LYS A 190 9.90 -28.36 6.57
N PHE A 191 9.08 -28.17 5.55
CA PHE A 191 8.52 -29.22 4.71
C PHE A 191 9.03 -29.07 3.29
N ILE A 192 9.59 -30.13 2.73
CA ILE A 192 10.09 -30.14 1.34
C ILE A 192 9.41 -31.31 0.62
N GLY A 193 8.80 -31.03 -0.53
CA GLY A 193 8.07 -32.03 -1.32
C GLY A 193 6.57 -31.99 -1.06
N LEU A 194 5.90 -33.13 -1.26
CA LEU A 194 4.43 -33.24 -1.10
C LEU A 194 4.00 -32.81 0.31
N VAL A 195 3.46 -31.58 0.39
CA VAL A 195 2.88 -31.02 1.61
C VAL A 195 1.38 -31.33 1.62
N ASP A 196 0.94 -32.12 2.59
CA ASP A 196 -0.49 -32.38 2.82
C ASP A 196 -1.17 -31.15 3.47
N ALA A 197 -2.45 -30.96 3.17
CA ALA A 197 -3.36 -30.06 3.86
C ALA A 197 -3.21 -30.11 5.39
N ASN A 198 -3.20 -31.30 5.98
CA ASN A 198 -3.16 -31.48 7.42
C ASN A 198 -1.84 -31.00 8.04
N MET A 199 -0.72 -31.10 7.29
CA MET A 199 0.57 -30.61 7.75
C MET A 199 0.56 -29.08 7.86
N ILE A 200 -0.09 -28.40 6.93
CA ILE A 200 -0.22 -26.93 6.93
C ILE A 200 -1.08 -26.47 8.11
N ASP A 201 -2.22 -27.11 8.34
CA ASP A 201 -3.12 -26.73 9.43
C ASP A 201 -2.44 -26.91 10.79
N ASN A 202 -1.71 -28.01 10.96
CA ASN A 202 -0.89 -28.26 12.16
C ASN A 202 0.25 -27.24 12.30
N LEU A 203 0.92 -26.86 11.21
CA LEU A 203 1.96 -25.85 11.21
C LEU A 203 1.41 -24.49 11.64
N ILE A 204 0.30 -24.05 11.06
CA ILE A 204 -0.37 -22.79 11.41
C ILE A 204 -0.77 -22.80 12.89
N LYS A 205 -1.35 -23.89 13.37
CA LYS A 205 -1.72 -24.05 14.79
C LYS A 205 -0.49 -23.94 15.69
N LYS A 206 0.60 -24.64 15.37
CA LYS A 206 1.86 -24.59 16.13
C LYS A 206 2.44 -23.18 16.18
N LEU A 207 2.41 -22.43 15.09
CA LEU A 207 2.96 -21.06 15.04
C LEU A 207 2.07 -20.04 15.78
N THR A 208 0.75 -20.18 15.69
CA THR A 208 -0.18 -19.31 16.41
C THR A 208 -0.19 -19.58 17.92
N GLU A 209 -0.06 -20.84 18.34
CA GLU A 209 0.07 -21.23 19.75
C GLU A 209 1.47 -20.97 20.34
N SER A 210 2.54 -21.04 19.54
CA SER A 210 3.87 -20.66 20.01
C SER A 210 3.95 -19.16 20.31
N THR A 211 3.21 -18.33 19.58
CA THR A 211 3.22 -16.87 19.76
C THR A 211 2.62 -16.46 21.11
N SER A 212 1.62 -17.20 21.63
CA SER A 212 1.04 -16.96 22.96
C SER A 212 1.94 -17.40 24.12
N ASN A 213 2.90 -18.29 23.87
CA ASN A 213 3.83 -18.82 24.88
C ASN A 213 5.24 -18.18 24.84
N THR A 214 5.46 -17.15 24.00
CA THR A 214 6.77 -16.47 23.82
C THR A 214 7.16 -15.55 24.98
N HIS A 215 7.02 -16.01 26.22
CA HIS A 215 7.76 -15.48 27.37
C HIS A 215 8.87 -16.42 27.84
N ASN A 216 9.09 -17.55 27.15
CA ASN A 216 9.99 -18.59 27.67
C ASN A 216 10.84 -19.28 26.58
N TYR A 217 11.65 -18.50 25.85
CA TYR A 217 12.85 -19.04 25.22
C TYR A 217 14.08 -18.29 25.74
N PRO A 218 15.13 -18.99 26.19
CA PRO A 218 16.35 -18.35 26.68
C PRO A 218 17.06 -17.70 25.49
N LYS A 219 17.38 -16.41 25.65
CA LYS A 219 18.36 -15.74 24.79
C LYS A 219 19.70 -16.44 24.99
N ILE A 220 20.29 -16.93 23.90
CA ILE A 220 21.68 -17.39 23.84
C ILE A 220 22.57 -16.14 23.71
#